data_AF-A0A1V1NSG0-F1
#
_entry.id   AF-A0A1V1NSG0-F1
#
_cell.length_a   1.000
_cell.length_b   1.000
_cell.length_c   1.000
_cell.angle_alpha   90.00
_cell.angle_beta   90.00
_cell.angle_gamma   90.00
#
_symmetry.space_group_name_H-M   'P 1'
#
loop_
_entity.id
_entity.type
_entity.pdbx_description
1 polymer ?
#
loop_
_entity_poly.entity_id
_entity_poly.type
_entity_poly.pdbx_seq_one_letter_code
_entity_poly.pdbx_strand_id
1 'polypeptide(L)' 'QFYIVSPEDIILNKLIWFDLGGGISDRQWNDILGVIKVQKNLLDTGYLEQWASKLNIKHLLIKSYHDSGFYE' A
#
# COMPACT_ATOMS: atom_id res chain seq x y z
N GLN A 1 -2.78 -16.55 19.40
CA GLN A 1 -1.57 -16.05 18.72
C GLN A 1 -1.90 -14.67 18.18
N PHE A 2 -1.19 -13.62 18.61
CA PHE A 2 -1.40 -12.27 18.08
C PHE A 2 -0.63 -12.17 16.77
N TYR A 3 -1.34 -12.02 15.65
CA TYR A 3 -0.71 -11.64 14.39
C TYR A 3 -0.45 -10.14 14.46
N ILE A 4 0.80 -9.76 14.65
CA ILE A 4 1.21 -8.36 14.47
C ILE A 4 1.13 -8.11 12.98
N VAL A 5 0.12 -7.35 12.55
CA VAL A 5 -0.03 -6.94 11.16
C VAL A 5 1.12 -5.98 10.87
N SER A 6 1.95 -6.31 9.89
CA SER A 6 3.04 -5.41 9.52
C SER A 6 2.48 -4.17 8.81
N PRO A 7 3.21 -3.04 8.79
CA PRO A 7 2.83 -1.89 7.97
C PRO A 7 2.59 -2.26 6.49
N GLU A 8 3.34 -3.21 5.95
CA GLU A 8 3.18 -3.73 4.60
C GLU A 8 1.84 -4.44 4.41
N ASP A 9 1.46 -5.30 5.36
CA ASP A 9 0.16 -5.99 5.32
C ASP A 9 -1.01 -5.00 5.41
N ILE A 10 -0.85 -3.89 6.15
CA ILE A 10 -1.85 -2.81 6.20
C ILE A 10 -1.97 -2.15 4.82
N ILE A 11 -0.85 -1.83 4.17
CA ILE A 11 -0.83 -1.20 2.84
C ILE A 11 -1.47 -2.14 1.81
N LEU A 12 -1.06 -3.40 1.77
CA LEU A 12 -1.59 -4.40 0.83
C LEU A 12 -3.10 -4.58 1.01
N ASN A 13 -3.58 -4.73 2.25
CA ASN A 13 -5.01 -4.83 2.50
C ASN A 13 -5.76 -3.57 2.04
N LYS A 14 -5.27 -2.37 2.36
CA LYS A 14 -5.93 -1.15 1.91
C LYS A 14 -5.98 -1.03 0.38
N LEU A 15 -4.91 -1.42 -0.32
CA LEU A 15 -4.87 -1.44 -1.78
C LEU A 15 -5.89 -2.43 -2.39
N ILE A 16 -6.01 -3.64 -1.82
CA ILE A 16 -7.03 -4.62 -2.24
C ILE A 16 -8.44 -4.05 -2.07
N TRP A 17 -8.72 -3.45 -0.92
CA TRP A 17 -10.05 -2.89 -0.65
C TRP A 17 -10.38 -1.69 -1.54
N PHE A 18 -9.37 -0.86 -1.82
CA PHE A 18 -9.51 0.25 -2.76
C PHE A 18 -9.83 -0.27 -4.17
N ASP A 19 -9.14 -1.31 -4.64
CA ASP A 19 -9.39 -1.95 -5.94
C ASP A 19 -10.80 -2.56 -6.02
N LEU A 20 -11.20 -3.34 -5.00
CA LEU A 20 -12.54 -3.93 -4.89
C LEU A 20 -13.65 -2.86 -4.82
N GLY A 21 -13.35 -1.68 -4.26
CA GLY A 21 -14.23 -0.52 -4.23
C GLY A 21 -14.28 0.27 -5.54
N GLY A 22 -13.62 -0.19 -6.60
CA GLY A 22 -13.57 0.47 -7.91
C GLY A 22 -12.57 1.63 -8.00
N GLY A 23 -11.72 1.82 -7.00
CA GLY A 23 -10.66 2.82 -7.03
C GLY A 23 -11.11 4.28 -7.01
N ILE A 24 -12.32 4.56 -6.50
CA ILE A 24 -12.93 5.90 -6.54
C ILE A 24 -12.86 6.68 -5.22
N SER A 25 -12.44 6.05 -4.12
CA SER A 25 -12.48 6.69 -2.80
C SER A 25 -11.19 7.46 -2.50
N ASP A 26 -11.19 8.78 -2.74
CA ASP A 26 -10.05 9.65 -2.43
C ASP A 26 -9.64 9.58 -0.96
N ARG A 27 -10.58 9.37 -0.04
CA ARG A 27 -10.28 9.21 1.39
C ARG A 27 -9.43 7.95 1.64
N GLN A 28 -9.83 6.80 1.08
CA GLN A 28 -9.06 5.57 1.22
C GLN A 28 -7.69 5.69 0.54
N TRP A 29 -7.63 6.36 -0.61
CA TRP A 29 -6.36 6.63 -1.28
C TRP A 29 -5.42 7.44 -0.38
N ASN A 30 -5.89 8.55 0.19
CA ASN A 30 -5.10 9.38 1.10
C ASN A 30 -4.64 8.62 2.35
N ASP A 31 -5.44 7.69 2.88
CA ASP A 31 -5.02 6.83 4.00
C ASP A 31 -3.83 5.94 3.61
N ILE A 32 -3.85 5.35 2.41
CA ILE A 32 -2.73 4.53 1.89
C ILE A 32 -1.47 5.39 1.79
N LEU A 33 -1.57 6.58 1.17
CA LEU A 33 -0.44 7.49 1.02
C LEU A 33 0.11 7.93 2.39
N GLY A 34 -0.77 8.19 3.36
CA GLY A 34 -0.39 8.58 4.72
C GLY A 34 0.44 7.50 5.42
N VAL A 35 0.02 6.23 5.34
CA VAL A 35 0.77 5.11 5.93
C VAL A 35 2.15 4.98 5.27
N ILE A 36 2.21 5.06 3.93
CA ILE A 36 3.47 4.97 3.19
C ILE A 36 4.43 6.09 3.60
N LYS A 37 3.95 7.33 3.71
CA LYS A 37 4.78 8.48 4.12
C LYS A 37 5.34 8.33 5.53
N VAL A 38 4.51 7.90 6.48
CA VAL A 38 4.92 7.75 7.89
C VAL A 38 5.89 6.59 8.07
N GLN A 39 5.69 5.49 7.34
CA GLN A 39 6.47 4.26 7.51
C GLN A 39 7.63 4.13 6.53
N LYS A 40 7.85 5.11 5.65
CA LYS A 40 8.76 5.03 4.48
C LYS A 40 10.10 4.34 4.74
N ASN A 41 10.78 4.73 5.82
CA ASN A 41 12.12 4.22 6.14
C ASN A 41 12.15 2.81 6.75
N LEU A 42 10.98 2.26 7.10
CA LEU A 42 10.81 0.97 7.75
C LEU A 42 10.13 -0.06 6.84
N LEU A 43 9.63 0.37 5.67
CA LEU A 43 8.92 -0.53 4.75
C LEU A 43 9.87 -1.50 4.07
N ASP A 44 9.51 -2.78 4.09
CA ASP A 44 10.09 -3.79 3.21
C ASP A 44 9.46 -3.68 1.81
N THR A 45 10.15 -2.96 0.92
CA THR A 45 9.72 -2.78 -0.47
C THR A 45 9.72 -4.08 -1.26
N GLY A 46 10.63 -5.02 -0.95
CA GLY A 46 10.68 -6.32 -1.61
C GLY A 46 9.44 -7.16 -1.30
N TYR A 47 9.02 -7.17 -0.03
CA TYR A 47 7.78 -7.82 0.39
C TYR A 47 6.55 -7.19 -0.28
N LEU A 48 6.43 -5.85 -0.26
CA LEU A 48 5.33 -5.13 -0.89
C LEU A 48 5.23 -5.42 -2.39
N GLU A 49 6.35 -5.36 -3.11
CA GLU A 49 6.36 -5.61 -4.55
C GLU A 49 6.03 -7.08 -4.89
N GLN A 50 6.57 -8.03 -4.12
CA GLN A 50 6.31 -9.45 -4.32
C GLN A 50 4.81 -9.74 -4.16
N TRP A 51 4.20 -9.29 -3.05
CA TRP A 51 2.81 -9.58 -2.77
C TRP A 51 1.87 -8.77 -3.64
N ALA A 52 2.14 -7.49 -3.90
CA ALA A 52 1.32 -6.71 -4.82
C ALA A 52 1.30 -7.30 -6.23
N SER A 53 2.41 -7.92 -6.68
CA SER A 53 2.46 -8.67 -7.94
C SER A 53 1.58 -9.91 -7.89
N LYS A 54 1.67 -10.72 -6.83
CA LYS A 54 0.85 -11.94 -6.66
C LYS A 54 -0.65 -11.65 -6.55
N LEU A 55 -1.00 -10.52 -5.95
CA LEU A 55 -2.37 -10.07 -5.73
C LEU A 55 -2.92 -9.22 -6.90
N ASN A 56 -2.14 -9.04 -7.97
CA ASN A 56 -2.50 -8.24 -9.15
C ASN A 56 -2.80 -6.74 -8.89
N ILE A 57 -2.31 -6.19 -7.77
CA ILE A 57 -2.46 -4.78 -7.37
C ILE A 57 -1.16 -3.99 -7.50
N LYS A 58 -0.13 -4.55 -8.15
CA LYS A 58 1.19 -3.89 -8.33
C LYS A 58 1.06 -2.48 -8.93
N HIS A 59 0.16 -2.30 -9.88
CA HIS A 59 -0.08 -1.00 -10.51
C HIS A 59 -0.54 0.07 -9.51
N LEU A 60 -1.37 -0.31 -8.53
CA LEU A 60 -1.81 0.58 -7.44
C LEU A 60 -0.67 0.87 -6.46
N LEU A 61 0.16 -0.14 -6.13
CA LEU A 61 1.33 0.08 -5.29
C LEU A 61 2.28 1.11 -5.92
N ILE A 62 2.61 0.95 -7.21
CA ILE A 62 3.47 1.88 -7.94
C ILE A 62 2.88 3.29 -7.95
N LYS A 63 1.57 3.41 -8.25
CA LYS A 63 0.87 4.70 -8.19
C LYS A 63 0.95 5.31 -6.80
N SER A 64 0.76 4.52 -5.74
CA SER A 64 0.83 5.00 -4.36
C SER A 64 2.21 5.51 -3.98
N TYR A 65 3.28 4.86 -4.44
CA TYR A 65 4.65 5.33 -4.23
C TYR A 65 4.93 6.66 -4.93
N HIS A 66 4.45 6.81 -6.17
CA HIS A 66 4.57 8.07 -6.90
C HIS A 66 3.81 9.19 -6.18
N ASP A 67 2.52 9.00 -5.89
CA ASP A 67 1.66 10.01 -5.30
C ASP A 67 2.05 10.35 -3.85
N SER A 68 2.75 9.44 -3.16
CA SER A 68 3.27 9.68 -1.82
C SER A 68 4.63 10.37 -1.79
N GLY A 69 5.31 10.57 -2.94
CA GLY A 69 6.72 11.00 -2.96
C GLY A 69 7.66 9.97 -2.32
N PHE A 70 7.34 8.68 -2.42
CA PHE A 70 8.12 7.62 -1.77
C PHE A 70 9.56 7.57 -2.31
N TYR A 71 9.79 7.95 -3.56
CA TYR A 71 11.11 7.95 -4.19
C TYR A 71 11.87 9.28 -4.09
N GLU A 72 11.28 10.32 -3.47
CA GLU A 72 11.91 11.65 -3.25
C GLU A 72 12.62 11.73 -1.91
#